data_AF-A0A375I752-F1
#
_entry.id   AF-A0A375I752-F1
#
_cell.length_a   1.000
_cell.length_b   1.000
_cell.length_c   1.000
_cell.angle_alpha   90.00
_cell.angle_beta   90.00
_cell.angle_gamma   90.00
#
_symmetry.space_group_name_H-M   'P 1'
#
loop_
_entity.id
_entity.type
_entity.pdbx_description
1 polymer ?
#
loop_
_entity_poly.entity_id
_entity_poly.type
_entity_poly.pdbx_seq_one_letter_code
_entity_poly.pdbx_strand_id
1 'polypeptide(L)'
;MRRQGLSHREVAALFDIRSIGAIGMWERQYDAGGLEALTPRPKGRRPSKMPQRTSKTKPSRSSDDRTRTREELLEELNYLRMENAYLKKLDALVQASKTSAQPKRRK
;
A
#
# COMPACT_ATOMS: atom_id res chain seq x y z
N MET A 1 -25.12 33.07 -0.04
CA MET A 1 -24.53 34.39 0.24
C MET A 1 -24.70 35.40 -0.89
N ARG A 2 -24.26 35.15 -2.15
CA ARG A 2 -24.42 36.11 -3.27
C ARG A 2 -25.85 36.60 -3.51
N ARG A 3 -26.82 35.67 -3.56
CA ARG A 3 -28.25 36.01 -3.71
C ARG A 3 -28.82 36.85 -2.56
N GLN A 4 -28.19 36.78 -1.39
CA GLN A 4 -28.63 37.46 -0.16
C GLN A 4 -27.71 38.64 0.21
N GLY A 5 -26.68 38.95 -0.61
CA GLY A 5 -25.71 40.00 -0.32
C GLY A 5 -24.84 39.78 0.93
N LEU A 6 -24.80 38.57 1.48
CA LEU A 6 -24.11 38.29 2.76
C LEU A 6 -22.60 38.18 2.58
N SER A 7 -21.85 38.78 3.51
CA SER A 7 -20.41 38.63 3.64
C SER A 7 -20.02 37.26 4.18
N HIS A 8 -18.77 36.82 3.94
CA HIS A 8 -18.26 35.56 4.50
C HIS A 8 -18.34 35.52 6.03
N ARG A 9 -18.23 36.67 6.72
CA ARG A 9 -18.35 36.77 8.18
C ARG A 9 -19.76 36.48 8.66
N GLU A 10 -20.76 37.07 8.01
CA GLU A 10 -22.16 36.85 8.36
C GLU A 10 -22.57 35.41 8.10
N VAL A 11 -22.11 34.82 6.99
CA VAL A 11 -22.33 33.40 6.69
C VAL A 11 -21.67 32.51 7.74
N ALA A 12 -20.44 32.83 8.16
CA ALA A 12 -19.76 32.09 9.22
C ALA A 12 -20.56 32.10 10.52
N ALA A 13 -21.09 33.26 10.91
CA ALA A 13 -21.90 33.40 12.10
C ALA A 13 -23.24 32.65 11.99
N LEU A 14 -23.93 32.74 10.84
CA LEU A 14 -25.22 32.08 10.62
C LEU A 14 -25.13 30.56 10.66
N PHE A 15 -24.03 29.99 10.17
CA PHE A 15 -23.82 28.54 10.07
C PHE A 15 -22.89 27.98 11.16
N ASP A 16 -22.55 28.77 12.17
CA ASP A 16 -21.64 28.41 13.28
C ASP A 16 -20.29 27.82 12.79
N ILE A 17 -19.73 28.42 11.74
CA ILE A 17 -18.47 28.00 11.15
C ILE A 17 -17.34 28.82 11.77
N ARG A 18 -16.48 28.16 12.55
CA ARG A 18 -15.32 28.79 13.23
C ARG A 18 -14.33 29.49 12.28
N SER A 19 -14.24 29.04 11.03
CA SER A 19 -13.28 29.56 10.05
C SER A 19 -13.98 30.31 8.93
N ILE A 20 -13.93 31.64 8.99
CA ILE A 20 -14.43 32.52 7.91
C ILE A 20 -13.70 32.23 6.58
N GLY A 21 -12.39 31.93 6.66
CA GLY A 21 -11.58 31.60 5.48
C GLY A 21 -12.03 30.32 4.76
N ALA A 22 -12.66 29.38 5.46
CA ALA A 22 -13.20 28.16 4.85
C ALA A 22 -14.29 28.48 3.83
N ILE A 23 -15.14 29.46 4.11
CA ILE A 23 -16.26 29.84 3.23
C ILE A 23 -15.73 30.42 1.91
N GLY A 24 -14.71 31.30 1.97
CA GLY A 24 -14.08 31.84 0.76
C GLY A 24 -13.34 30.79 -0.05
N MET A 25 -12.78 29.76 0.61
CA MET A 25 -12.17 28.62 -0.07
C MET A 25 -13.21 27.77 -0.79
N TRP A 26 -14.31 27.43 -0.12
CA TRP A 26 -15.41 26.67 -0.70
C TRP A 26 -16.09 27.43 -1.84
N GLU A 27 -16.26 28.75 -1.71
CA GLU A 27 -16.79 29.58 -2.80
C GLU A 27 -15.94 29.46 -4.06
N ARG A 28 -14.62 29.62 -3.95
CA ARG A 28 -13.71 29.50 -5.11
C ARG A 28 -13.71 28.09 -5.70
N GLN A 29 -13.76 27.05 -4.86
CA GLN A 29 -13.87 25.67 -5.33
C GLN A 29 -15.17 25.45 -6.09
N TYR A 30 -16.27 25.96 -5.57
CA TYR A 30 -17.59 25.87 -6.19
C TYR A 30 -17.64 26.64 -7.52
N ASP A 31 -17.04 27.82 -7.63
CA ASP A 31 -16.95 28.54 -8.91
C ASP A 31 -16.11 27.78 -9.95
N ALA A 32 -15.06 27.08 -9.49
CA ALA A 32 -14.15 26.36 -10.38
C ALA A 32 -14.70 25.03 -10.91
N GLY A 33 -15.51 24.32 -10.12
CA GLY A 33 -15.98 22.97 -10.50
C GLY A 33 -17.31 22.55 -9.88
N GLY A 34 -18.12 23.50 -9.44
CA GLY A 34 -19.45 23.26 -8.88
C GLY A 34 -19.43 22.38 -7.63
N LEU A 35 -20.47 21.57 -7.48
CA LEU A 35 -20.64 20.68 -6.34
C LEU A 35 -19.50 19.63 -6.25
N GLU A 36 -19.07 19.10 -7.39
CA GLU A 36 -18.03 18.08 -7.47
C GLU A 36 -16.69 18.56 -6.90
N ALA A 37 -16.37 19.84 -7.04
CA ALA A 37 -15.15 20.43 -6.48
C ALA A 37 -15.14 20.53 -4.95
N LEU A 38 -16.30 20.45 -4.30
CA LEU A 38 -16.44 20.41 -2.84
C LEU A 38 -16.35 18.99 -2.27
N THR A 39 -16.34 17.96 -3.14
CA THR A 39 -16.26 16.56 -2.68
C THR A 39 -14.91 16.30 -2.00
N PRO A 40 -14.89 15.53 -0.89
CA PRO A 40 -13.66 15.15 -0.23
C PRO A 40 -12.75 14.37 -1.20
N ARG A 41 -11.61 14.97 -1.55
CA ARG A 41 -10.60 14.26 -2.35
C ARG A 41 -9.91 13.20 -1.47
N PRO A 42 -9.51 12.05 -2.03
CA PRO A 42 -8.79 11.02 -1.29
C PRO A 42 -7.61 11.65 -0.54
N LYS A 43 -7.62 11.56 0.79
CA LYS A 43 -6.51 12.03 1.62
C LYS A 43 -5.30 11.14 1.38
N GLY A 44 -4.19 11.75 0.98
CA GLY A 44 -2.90 11.07 0.81
C GLY A 44 -2.25 11.33 -0.54
N ARG A 45 -0.95 11.03 -0.63
CA ARG A 45 -0.21 11.04 -1.90
C ARG A 45 -0.83 9.96 -2.80
N ARG A 46 -1.21 10.30 -4.03
CA ARG A 46 -1.54 9.28 -5.04
C ARG A 46 -0.38 8.27 -5.05
N PRO A 47 -0.63 6.95 -4.98
CA PRO A 47 0.44 5.99 -5.06
C PRO A 47 1.26 6.30 -6.30
N SER A 48 2.58 6.47 -6.10
CA SER A 48 3.51 6.63 -7.21
C SER A 48 3.25 5.50 -8.19
N LYS A 49 3.16 5.80 -9.49
CA LYS A 49 3.14 4.77 -10.54
C LYS A 49 4.52 4.10 -10.56
N MET A 50 4.83 3.32 -9.53
CA MET A 50 5.91 2.36 -9.62
C MET A 50 5.42 1.29 -10.59
N PRO A 51 6.27 0.84 -11.53
CA PRO A 51 6.00 -0.39 -12.24
C PRO A 51 5.71 -1.43 -11.17
N GLN A 52 4.52 -2.04 -11.23
CA GLN A 52 4.27 -3.26 -10.48
C GLN A 52 5.43 -4.17 -10.84
N ARG A 53 6.30 -4.50 -9.87
CA ARG A 53 7.15 -5.69 -10.01
C ARG A 53 6.15 -6.76 -10.38
N THR A 54 6.27 -7.31 -11.58
CA THR A 54 5.60 -8.55 -11.91
C THR A 54 6.05 -9.49 -10.80
N SER A 55 5.18 -9.72 -9.82
CA SER A 55 5.32 -10.89 -8.98
C SER A 55 5.30 -11.99 -10.01
N LYS A 56 6.48 -12.56 -10.32
CA LYS A 56 6.59 -13.76 -11.14
C LYS A 56 5.45 -14.62 -10.67
N THR A 57 4.46 -14.80 -11.56
CA THR A 57 3.25 -15.55 -11.26
C THR A 57 3.74 -16.79 -10.57
N LYS A 58 3.43 -16.95 -9.28
CA LYS A 58 3.67 -18.23 -8.63
C LYS A 58 3.00 -19.23 -9.56
N PRO A 59 3.71 -20.24 -10.08
CA PRO A 59 3.10 -21.19 -11.00
C PRO A 59 1.81 -21.65 -10.34
N SER A 60 0.70 -21.40 -11.04
CA SER A 60 -0.62 -21.76 -10.55
C SER A 60 -0.53 -23.23 -10.15
N ARG A 61 -0.81 -23.55 -8.89
CA ARG A 61 -0.88 -24.93 -8.39
C ARG A 61 -2.13 -25.64 -8.94
N SER A 62 -2.37 -25.55 -10.24
CA SER A 62 -3.63 -25.94 -10.86
C SER A 62 -3.49 -26.60 -12.23
N SER A 63 -2.30 -27.06 -12.62
CA SER A 63 -2.26 -28.17 -13.57
C SER A 63 -1.95 -29.42 -12.75
N ASP A 64 -2.80 -30.43 -12.84
CA ASP A 64 -2.51 -31.76 -12.30
C ASP A 64 -1.10 -32.17 -12.77
N ASP A 65 -0.27 -32.70 -11.87
CA ASP A 65 1.06 -33.24 -12.24
C ASP A 65 0.96 -34.33 -13.32
N ARG A 66 -0.23 -34.90 -13.50
CA ARG A 66 -0.57 -35.88 -14.55
C ARG A 66 -0.56 -35.32 -15.97
N THR A 67 -0.71 -34.00 -16.14
CA THR A 67 -0.71 -33.36 -17.46
C THR A 67 0.63 -32.69 -17.80
N ARG A 68 1.57 -32.66 -16.86
CA ARG A 68 2.89 -32.03 -17.03
C ARG A 68 3.84 -32.98 -17.73
N THR A 69 4.72 -32.42 -18.56
CA THR A 69 5.79 -33.19 -19.17
C THR A 69 6.86 -33.55 -18.13
N ARG A 70 7.63 -34.62 -18.41
CA ARG A 70 8.70 -35.07 -17.50
C ARG A 70 9.76 -34.00 -17.25
N GLU A 71 10.05 -33.19 -18.27
CA GLU A 71 11.05 -32.13 -18.21
C GLU A 71 10.60 -30.98 -17.30
N GLU A 72 9.35 -30.53 -17.43
CA GLU A 72 8.75 -29.51 -16.55
C GLU A 72 8.77 -29.93 -15.07
N LEU A 73 8.47 -31.20 -14.79
CA LEU A 73 8.52 -31.73 -13.42
C LEU A 73 9.95 -31.72 -12.84
N LEU A 74 10.96 -32.02 -13.66
CA LEU A 74 12.37 -31.96 -13.23
C LEU A 74 12.83 -30.53 -12.97
N GLU A 75 12.42 -29.58 -13.81
CA GLU A 75 12.71 -28.17 -13.61
C GLU A 75 12.09 -27.63 -12.33
N GLU A 76 10.82 -27.96 -12.08
CA GLU A 76 10.13 -27.56 -10.85
C GLU A 76 10.79 -28.19 -9.61
N LEU A 77 11.15 -29.47 -9.67
CA LEU A 77 11.90 -30.12 -8.59
C LEU A 77 13.25 -29.44 -8.33
N ASN A 78 13.98 -29.06 -9.38
CA ASN A 78 15.26 -28.36 -9.24
C ASN A 78 15.05 -26.98 -8.61
N TYR A 79 14.07 -26.22 -9.10
CA TYR A 79 13.70 -24.92 -8.54
C TYR A 79 13.36 -25.03 -7.04
N LEU A 80 12.51 -26.00 -6.67
CA LEU A 80 12.12 -26.23 -5.27
C LEU A 80 13.30 -26.68 -4.40
N ARG A 81 14.24 -27.46 -4.95
CA ARG A 81 15.48 -27.85 -4.23
C ARG A 81 16.36 -26.64 -3.96
N MET A 82 16.51 -25.75 -4.93
CA MET A 82 17.27 -24.51 -4.77
C MET A 82 16.63 -23.58 -3.73
N GLU A 83 15.31 -23.38 -3.80
CA GLU A 83 14.58 -22.56 -2.82
C GLU A 83 14.73 -23.11 -1.40
N ASN A 84 14.56 -24.42 -1.22
CA ASN A 84 14.77 -25.06 0.08
C ASN A 84 16.22 -24.95 0.58
N ALA A 85 17.21 -25.13 -0.30
CA ALA A 85 18.62 -25.00 0.07
C ALA A 85 18.95 -23.58 0.55
N TYR A 86 18.39 -22.56 -0.11
CA TYR A 86 18.54 -21.17 0.29
C TYR A 86 17.93 -20.91 1.67
N LEU A 87 16.70 -21.37 1.92
CA LEU A 87 16.04 -21.23 3.22
C LEU A 87 16.80 -21.92 4.34
N LYS A 88 17.29 -23.15 4.10
CA LYS A 88 18.14 -23.87 5.08
C LYS A 88 19.42 -23.12 5.40
N LYS A 89 20.04 -22.48 4.40
CA LYS A 89 21.24 -21.68 4.61
C LYS A 89 20.93 -20.45 5.47
N LEU A 90 19.80 -19.78 5.21
CA LEU A 90 19.34 -18.65 6.01
C LEU A 90 19.09 -19.07 7.47
N ASP A 91 18.37 -20.16 7.68
CA ASP A 91 18.11 -20.69 9.03
C ASP A 91 19.40 -21.02 9.76
N ALA A 92 20.37 -21.64 9.09
CA ALA A 92 21.67 -21.95 9.67
C ALA A 92 22.41 -20.68 10.14
N LEU A 93 22.36 -19.59 9.36
CA LEU A 93 22.96 -18.30 9.74
C LEU A 93 22.26 -17.69 10.95
N VAL A 94 20.92 -17.75 10.99
CA VAL A 94 20.12 -17.26 12.12
C VAL A 94 20.39 -18.07 13.39
N GLN A 95 20.55 -19.39 13.29
CA GLN A 95 20.90 -20.22 14.44
C GLN A 95 22.33 -19.93 14.94
N ALA A 96 23.29 -19.78 14.02
CA ALA A 96 24.68 -19.45 14.38
C ALA A 96 24.80 -18.08 15.09
N SER A 97 24.01 -17.08 14.68
CA SER A 97 24.00 -15.78 15.36
C SER A 97 23.34 -15.84 16.73
N LYS A 98 22.28 -16.64 16.89
CA LYS A 98 21.64 -16.85 18.19
C LYS A 98 22.56 -17.56 19.18
N THR A 99 23.31 -18.58 18.74
CA THR A 99 24.22 -19.33 19.62
C THR A 99 25.44 -18.51 20.02
N SER A 100 25.97 -17.66 19.12
CA SER A 100 27.09 -16.76 19.45
C SER A 100 26.69 -15.62 20.39
N ALA A 101 25.42 -15.20 20.37
CA ALA A 101 24.89 -14.15 21.23
C ALA A 101 24.47 -14.63 22.65
N GLN A 102 24.47 -15.94 22.93
CA GLN A 102 24.18 -16.43 24.29
C GLN A 102 25.39 -16.19 25.20
N PRO A 103 25.25 -15.46 26.33
CA PRO A 103 26.34 -15.29 27.28
C PRO A 103 26.71 -16.65 27.88
N LYS A 104 27.98 -17.04 27.76
CA LYS A 104 28.51 -18.23 28.45
C LYS A 104 28.21 -18.10 29.94
N ARG A 105 27.35 -18.96 30.48
CA ARG A 105 27.17 -19.07 31.94
C ARG A 105 28.52 -19.47 32.53
N ARG A 106 29.18 -18.52 33.18
CA ARG A 106 30.35 -18.77 34.01
C ARG A 106 29.89 -19.57 35.23
N LYS A 107 30.49 -20.74 35.43
CA LYS A 107 30.36 -21.53 36.67
C LYS A 107 31.10 -20.84 37.80
#